data_AF-A0A9X2EQG8-F1
#
_entry.id   AF-A0A9X2EQG8-F1
#
_cell.length_a   1.000
_cell.length_b   1.000
_cell.length_c   1.000
_cell.angle_alpha   90.00
_cell.angle_beta   90.00
_cell.angle_gamma   90.00
#
_symmetry.space_group_name_H-M   'P 1'
#
loop_
_entity.id
_entity.type
_entity.pdbx_description
1 polymer ?
#
loop_
_entity_poly.entity_id
_entity_poly.type
_entity_poly.pdbx_seq_one_letter_code
_entity_poly.pdbx_strand_id
1 'polypeptide(L)'
;MALPDKALSSTVLASPFIGGSHLPVRNTTDYESGGIAIQDPSAGLNYQVWRARVLNDGSEIVLDAREVEAFTAISGSDITEVSLAFDQNMRPVIAYVEAGTAKLYWYNSSAGSQTTSTWPGIITPRLTLDDKRSTQTSTSDVIFAYLNNGHLYYRQQRDRYETEYRLQQNVDSPGLIKIGMNRQFRLQFLLKP
;
A
#
# COMPACT_ATOMS: atom_id res chain seq x y z
N MET A 1 -1.47 16.57 4.75
CA MET A 1 -2.73 16.31 5.43
C MET A 1 -3.19 14.98 4.88
N ALA A 2 -3.03 13.92 5.68
CA ALA A 2 -3.63 12.64 5.39
C ALA A 2 -5.17 12.78 5.38
N LEU A 3 -5.84 11.75 4.87
CA LEU A 3 -7.30 11.65 4.67
C LEU A 3 -8.13 12.67 5.50
N PRO A 4 -8.74 13.70 4.87
CA PRO A 4 -9.52 14.71 5.59
C PRO A 4 -10.58 14.08 6.50
N ASP A 5 -10.72 14.61 7.71
CA ASP A 5 -11.67 14.17 8.74
C ASP A 5 -11.59 12.68 9.14
N LYS A 6 -10.58 11.94 8.64
CA LYS A 6 -10.38 10.50 8.90
C LYS A 6 -11.60 9.66 8.52
N ALA A 7 -12.38 10.12 7.54
CA ALA A 7 -13.65 9.54 7.13
C ALA A 7 -13.77 9.44 5.61
N LEU A 8 -14.71 8.61 5.13
CA LEU A 8 -15.08 8.60 3.72
C LEU A 8 -15.83 9.87 3.34
N SER A 9 -15.67 10.29 2.09
CA SER A 9 -16.49 11.36 1.51
C SER A 9 -17.97 10.99 1.53
N SER A 10 -18.84 11.94 1.87
CA SER A 10 -20.30 11.80 1.75
C SER A 10 -20.79 11.72 0.30
N THR A 11 -19.93 12.08 -0.66
CA THR A 11 -20.22 12.01 -2.09
C THR A 11 -19.18 11.13 -2.78
N VAL A 12 -19.64 10.10 -3.47
CA VAL A 12 -18.77 9.22 -4.25
C VAL A 12 -18.35 9.93 -5.53
N LEU A 13 -17.05 10.17 -5.66
CA LEU A 13 -16.42 10.67 -6.88
C LEU A 13 -15.55 9.56 -7.45
N ALA A 14 -16.20 8.55 -8.04
CA ALA A 14 -15.51 7.41 -8.62
C ALA A 14 -14.92 7.77 -9.98
N SER A 15 -13.64 7.44 -10.18
CA SER A 15 -12.93 7.66 -11.43
C SER A 15 -11.86 6.57 -11.59
N PRO A 16 -11.32 6.30 -12.79
CA PRO A 16 -10.21 5.37 -12.94
C PRO A 16 -9.02 5.77 -12.06
N PHE A 17 -8.33 4.76 -11.51
CA PHE A 17 -7.05 4.94 -10.84
C PHE A 17 -5.99 5.48 -11.80
N ILE A 18 -4.98 6.15 -11.26
CA ILE A 18 -3.82 6.67 -12.00
C ILE A 18 -2.54 5.91 -11.62
N GLY A 19 -1.49 6.06 -12.43
CA GLY A 19 -0.17 5.48 -12.15
C GLY A 19 -0.17 3.95 -12.11
N GLY A 20 0.71 3.37 -11.30
CA GLY A 20 0.79 1.92 -11.08
C GLY A 20 -0.55 1.31 -10.61
N SER A 21 -1.30 2.02 -9.77
CA SER A 21 -2.61 1.56 -9.25
C SER A 21 -3.68 1.36 -10.33
N HIS A 22 -3.48 1.91 -11.54
CA HIS A 22 -4.34 1.66 -12.70
C HIS A 22 -4.29 0.21 -13.19
N LEU A 23 -3.15 -0.47 -13.02
CA LEU A 23 -2.90 -1.80 -13.56
C LEU A 23 -3.72 -2.88 -12.81
N PRO A 24 -4.04 -4.01 -13.47
CA PRO A 24 -4.76 -5.10 -12.82
C PRO A 24 -3.90 -5.75 -11.74
N VAL A 25 -4.44 -5.83 -10.53
CA VAL A 25 -3.78 -6.43 -9.37
C VAL A 25 -4.29 -7.85 -9.16
N ARG A 26 -3.48 -8.69 -8.52
CA ARG A 26 -3.84 -10.01 -8.01
C ARG A 26 -3.42 -10.09 -6.56
N ASN A 27 -3.87 -11.11 -5.84
CA ASN A 27 -3.37 -11.36 -4.48
C ASN A 27 -1.83 -11.39 -4.45
N THR A 28 -1.20 -12.08 -5.41
CA THR A 28 0.25 -12.26 -5.50
C THR A 28 0.98 -11.24 -6.36
N THR A 29 0.31 -10.16 -6.82
CA THR A 29 0.94 -9.15 -7.68
C THR A 29 0.30 -7.79 -7.51
N ASP A 30 1.12 -6.78 -7.20
CA ASP A 30 0.71 -5.39 -7.10
C ASP A 30 1.64 -4.46 -7.89
N TYR A 31 1.13 -3.27 -8.21
CA TYR A 31 1.84 -2.26 -8.98
C TYR A 31 1.70 -0.89 -8.33
N GLU A 32 2.80 -0.16 -8.24
CA GLU A 32 2.81 1.18 -7.69
C GLU A 32 3.74 2.11 -8.48
N SER A 33 3.36 3.38 -8.59
CA SER A 33 4.27 4.40 -9.12
C SER A 33 5.36 4.71 -8.11
N GLY A 34 6.61 4.75 -8.57
CA GLY A 34 7.76 5.10 -7.75
C GLY A 34 8.85 5.86 -8.53
N GLY A 35 9.92 6.17 -7.82
CA GLY A 35 11.13 6.83 -8.30
C GLY A 35 12.07 5.92 -9.06
N ILE A 36 13.26 6.45 -9.36
CA ILE A 36 14.24 5.82 -10.26
C ILE A 36 14.90 4.59 -9.63
N ALA A 37 15.11 4.59 -8.32
CA ALA A 37 15.66 3.45 -7.58
C ALA A 37 15.17 3.43 -6.13
N ILE A 38 15.46 2.33 -5.42
CA ILE A 38 15.23 2.26 -3.97
C ILE A 38 16.08 3.31 -3.27
N GLN A 39 15.48 4.04 -2.33
CA GLN A 39 16.11 5.16 -1.63
C GLN A 39 16.52 6.35 -2.52
N ASP A 40 16.03 6.41 -3.77
CA ASP A 40 16.32 7.48 -4.71
C ASP A 40 15.03 8.12 -5.27
N PRO A 41 14.53 9.19 -4.62
CA PRO A 41 13.38 9.96 -5.10
C PRO A 41 13.76 11.06 -6.11
N SER A 42 15.00 11.14 -6.60
CA SER A 42 15.51 12.29 -7.38
C SER A 42 14.74 12.59 -8.67
N ALA A 43 14.14 11.56 -9.28
CA ALA A 43 13.31 11.70 -10.48
C ALA A 43 11.80 11.89 -10.19
N GLY A 44 11.42 12.01 -8.91
CA GLY A 44 10.04 12.06 -8.44
C GLY A 44 9.38 10.68 -8.33
N LEU A 45 8.28 10.59 -7.57
CA LEU A 45 7.61 9.32 -7.24
C LEU A 45 6.63 8.81 -8.30
N ASN A 46 6.52 9.52 -9.44
CA ASN A 46 5.74 9.10 -10.61
C ASN A 46 6.63 8.80 -11.81
N TYR A 47 7.89 8.43 -11.58
CA TYR A 47 8.89 8.23 -12.62
C TYR A 47 8.67 6.93 -13.40
N GLN A 48 8.49 5.81 -12.69
CA GLN A 48 8.27 4.50 -13.30
C GLN A 48 7.27 3.67 -12.49
N VAL A 49 6.77 2.60 -13.10
CA VAL A 49 5.95 1.61 -12.42
C VAL A 49 6.86 0.55 -11.82
N TRP A 50 6.69 0.34 -10.53
CA TRP A 50 7.27 -0.76 -9.78
C TRP A 50 6.25 -1.89 -9.67
N ARG A 51 6.76 -3.11 -9.59
CA ARG A 51 5.97 -4.33 -9.45
C ARG A 51 6.44 -5.10 -8.23
N ALA A 52 5.49 -5.57 -7.43
CA ALA A 52 5.72 -6.58 -6.40
C ALA A 52 5.10 -7.90 -6.83
N ARG A 53 5.83 -9.00 -6.66
CA ARG A 53 5.36 -10.37 -6.95
C ARG A 53 5.70 -11.31 -5.82
N VAL A 54 4.73 -12.15 -5.44
CA VAL A 54 5.00 -13.34 -4.64
C VAL A 54 5.50 -14.44 -5.59
N LEU A 55 6.69 -14.97 -5.35
CA LEU A 55 7.36 -15.99 -6.16
C LEU A 55 7.80 -17.18 -5.29
N ASN A 56 8.39 -18.19 -5.93
CA ASN A 56 8.98 -19.37 -5.29
C ASN A 56 8.00 -20.06 -4.33
N ASP A 57 6.80 -20.36 -4.84
CA ASP A 57 5.72 -21.02 -4.08
C ASP A 57 5.39 -20.35 -2.74
N GLY A 58 5.49 -19.01 -2.69
CA GLY A 58 5.14 -18.22 -1.51
C GLY A 58 6.30 -18.00 -0.55
N SER A 59 7.56 -18.26 -0.95
CA SER A 59 8.71 -18.01 -0.07
C SER A 59 9.35 -16.63 -0.25
N GLU A 60 8.99 -15.89 -1.30
CA GLU A 60 9.63 -14.61 -1.63
C GLU A 60 8.66 -13.56 -2.14
N ILE A 61 8.89 -12.31 -1.73
CA ILE A 61 8.36 -11.12 -2.40
C ILE A 61 9.50 -10.46 -3.16
N VAL A 62 9.37 -10.43 -4.49
CA VAL A 62 10.33 -9.83 -5.41
C VAL A 62 9.81 -8.50 -5.91
N LEU A 63 10.68 -7.48 -5.88
CA LEU A 63 10.43 -6.17 -6.45
C LEU A 63 11.26 -5.98 -7.71
N ASP A 64 10.67 -5.34 -8.71
CA ASP A 64 11.35 -4.93 -9.94
C ASP A 64 10.70 -3.70 -10.55
N ALA A 65 11.46 -2.98 -11.39
CA ALA A 65 10.96 -1.87 -12.19
C ALA A 65 11.72 -1.81 -13.53
N ARG A 66 11.37 -0.86 -14.40
CA ARG A 66 12.01 -0.74 -15.71
C ARG A 66 13.53 -0.54 -15.61
N GLU A 67 13.96 0.34 -14.70
CA GLU A 67 15.36 0.70 -14.51
C GLU A 67 16.02 -0.05 -13.33
N VAL A 68 15.30 -1.02 -12.73
CA VAL A 68 15.76 -1.74 -11.54
C VAL A 68 15.54 -3.23 -11.72
N GLU A 69 16.66 -3.96 -11.78
CA GLU A 69 16.69 -5.42 -11.83
C GLU A 69 15.94 -6.03 -10.65
N ALA A 70 15.37 -7.21 -10.88
CA ALA A 70 14.58 -7.91 -9.86
C ALA A 70 15.45 -8.29 -8.65
N PHE A 71 14.93 -8.04 -7.45
CA PHE A 71 15.55 -8.47 -6.20
C PHE A 71 14.50 -8.92 -5.18
N THR A 72 14.91 -9.85 -4.30
CA THR A 72 14.08 -10.31 -3.19
C THR A 72 14.05 -9.26 -2.09
N ALA A 73 12.87 -8.68 -1.83
CA ALA A 73 12.68 -7.67 -0.80
C ALA A 73 12.27 -8.29 0.55
N ILE A 74 11.52 -9.39 0.53
CA ILE A 74 11.13 -10.15 1.71
C ILE A 74 11.29 -11.64 1.40
N SER A 75 11.90 -12.37 2.33
CA SER A 75 11.89 -13.83 2.37
C SER A 75 10.98 -14.29 3.50
N GLY A 76 10.25 -15.37 3.27
CA GLY A 76 9.28 -15.91 4.21
C GLY A 76 8.80 -17.31 3.81
N SER A 77 7.61 -17.67 4.27
CA SER A 77 6.97 -18.95 3.94
C SER A 77 5.45 -18.81 3.91
N ASP A 78 4.78 -19.42 2.94
CA ASP A 78 3.32 -19.35 2.80
C ASP A 78 2.82 -17.89 2.68
N ILE A 79 3.54 -17.09 1.88
CA ILE A 79 3.11 -15.75 1.49
C ILE A 79 2.02 -15.90 0.44
N THR A 80 0.83 -15.35 0.71
CA THR A 80 -0.35 -15.52 -0.14
C THR A 80 -0.86 -14.21 -0.75
N GLU A 81 -0.49 -13.08 -0.15
CA GLU A 81 -0.86 -11.75 -0.64
C GLU A 81 0.29 -10.75 -0.54
N VAL A 82 0.33 -9.78 -1.46
CA VAL A 82 1.25 -8.64 -1.43
C VAL A 82 0.56 -7.35 -1.90
N SER A 83 0.96 -6.22 -1.33
CA SER A 83 0.68 -4.87 -1.82
C SER A 83 1.89 -3.97 -1.58
N LEU A 84 2.14 -3.04 -2.49
CA LEU A 84 3.35 -2.21 -2.51
C LEU A 84 3.01 -0.73 -2.45
N ALA A 85 3.74 -0.02 -1.60
CA ALA A 85 3.88 1.43 -1.65
C ALA A 85 5.35 1.84 -1.48
N PHE A 86 5.64 3.12 -1.68
CA PHE A 86 6.90 3.73 -1.29
C PHE A 86 6.62 4.94 -0.42
N ASP A 87 7.46 5.17 0.59
CA ASP A 87 7.47 6.45 1.28
C ASP A 87 8.13 7.56 0.42
N GLN A 88 8.12 8.78 0.92
CA GLN A 88 8.69 9.95 0.23
C GLN A 88 10.20 9.82 -0.07
N ASN A 89 10.91 8.94 0.63
CA ASN A 89 12.33 8.68 0.42
C ASN A 89 12.56 7.46 -0.47
N MET A 90 11.54 6.97 -1.21
CA MET A 90 11.64 5.75 -2.02
C MET A 90 12.02 4.49 -1.22
N ARG A 91 11.64 4.42 0.06
CA ARG A 91 11.78 3.18 0.85
C ARG A 91 10.53 2.33 0.62
N PRO A 92 10.68 1.03 0.31
CA PRO A 92 9.54 0.14 0.18
C PRO A 92 8.73 0.10 1.47
N VAL A 93 7.41 0.18 1.31
CA VAL A 93 6.43 -0.20 2.30
C VAL A 93 5.64 -1.36 1.69
N ILE A 94 5.67 -2.51 2.35
CA ILE A 94 5.13 -3.75 1.78
C ILE A 94 4.14 -4.34 2.77
N ALA A 95 2.88 -4.46 2.37
CA ALA A 95 1.89 -5.18 3.12
C ALA A 95 1.72 -6.56 2.50
N TYR A 96 1.67 -7.59 3.32
CA TYR A 96 1.63 -8.97 2.83
C TYR A 96 0.93 -9.88 3.84
N VAL A 97 0.47 -11.03 3.37
CA VAL A 97 -0.10 -12.07 4.24
C VAL A 97 0.83 -13.25 4.21
N GLU A 98 1.31 -13.66 5.38
CA GLU A 98 2.20 -14.81 5.57
C GLU A 98 1.58 -15.74 6.60
N ALA A 99 1.42 -17.02 6.26
CA ALA A 99 0.77 -18.02 7.11
C ALA A 99 -0.58 -17.53 7.68
N GLY A 100 -1.39 -16.91 6.83
CA GLY A 100 -2.71 -16.35 7.17
C GLY A 100 -2.70 -15.09 8.04
N THR A 101 -1.53 -14.50 8.34
CA THR A 101 -1.41 -13.30 9.18
C THR A 101 -0.94 -12.10 8.36
N ALA A 102 -1.65 -10.97 8.47
CA ALA A 102 -1.26 -9.75 7.79
C ALA A 102 -0.04 -9.09 8.46
N LYS A 103 0.90 -8.66 7.63
CA LYS A 103 2.15 -8.01 8.01
C LYS A 103 2.34 -6.72 7.22
N LEU A 104 3.03 -5.76 7.81
CA LEU A 104 3.47 -4.53 7.16
C LEU A 104 4.94 -4.33 7.44
N TYR A 105 5.75 -4.34 6.38
CA TYR A 105 7.15 -3.95 6.40
C TYR A 105 7.28 -2.47 6.06
N TRP A 106 7.85 -1.67 6.98
CA TRP A 106 7.90 -0.21 6.86
C TRP A 106 9.04 0.39 7.69
N TYR A 107 9.45 1.62 7.33
CA TYR A 107 10.55 2.30 8.00
C TYR A 107 10.08 3.02 9.27
N ASN A 108 10.53 2.55 10.43
CA ASN A 108 10.27 3.20 11.70
C ASN A 108 11.30 4.30 11.97
N SER A 109 10.90 5.56 11.79
CA SER A 109 11.76 6.72 12.02
C SER A 109 12.22 6.90 13.46
N SER A 110 11.50 6.36 14.44
CA SER A 110 11.92 6.39 15.85
C SER A 110 13.01 5.36 16.14
N ALA A 111 12.99 4.20 15.46
CA ALA A 111 14.03 3.18 15.56
C ALA A 111 15.19 3.40 14.58
N GLY A 112 14.98 4.22 13.53
CA GLY A 112 15.95 4.45 12.48
C GLY A 112 16.12 3.28 11.51
N SER A 113 15.22 2.29 11.52
CA SER A 113 15.35 1.03 10.76
C SER A 113 14.03 0.59 10.14
N GLN A 114 14.13 -0.31 9.16
CA GLN A 114 12.99 -1.08 8.69
C GLN A 114 12.50 -2.02 9.80
N THR A 115 11.19 -2.19 9.91
CA THR A 115 10.55 -3.07 10.88
C THR A 115 9.32 -3.73 10.27
N THR A 116 8.86 -4.81 10.88
CA THR A 116 7.62 -5.49 10.49
C THR A 116 6.60 -5.43 11.63
N SER A 117 5.44 -4.85 11.34
CA SER A 117 4.25 -4.92 12.22
C SER A 117 3.37 -6.08 11.78
N THR A 118 2.64 -6.70 12.71
CA THR A 118 1.82 -7.90 12.45
C THR A 118 0.45 -7.76 13.11
N TRP A 119 -0.60 -8.15 12.40
CA TRP A 119 -1.97 -8.11 12.92
C TRP A 119 -2.77 -9.36 12.50
N PRO A 120 -3.29 -10.15 13.45
CA PRO A 120 -4.21 -11.23 13.15
C PRO A 120 -5.61 -10.69 12.76
N GLY A 121 -6.35 -11.44 11.95
CA GLY A 121 -7.74 -11.14 11.58
C GLY A 121 -7.93 -10.06 10.50
N ILE A 122 -6.86 -9.33 10.16
CA ILE A 122 -6.83 -8.43 9.01
C ILE A 122 -6.82 -9.25 7.72
N ILE A 123 -7.71 -8.91 6.79
CA ILE A 123 -7.77 -9.51 5.46
C ILE A 123 -7.58 -8.46 4.35
N THR A 124 -7.04 -8.91 3.22
CA THR A 124 -6.80 -8.08 2.02
C THR A 124 -6.07 -6.76 2.30
N PRO A 125 -4.88 -6.80 2.92
CA PRO A 125 -4.08 -5.60 3.16
C PRO A 125 -3.68 -4.91 1.85
N ARG A 126 -4.00 -3.62 1.70
CA ARG A 126 -3.63 -2.80 0.53
C ARG A 126 -2.93 -1.51 0.95
N LEU A 127 -1.99 -1.09 0.12
CA LEU A 127 -1.16 0.09 0.33
C LEU A 127 -1.28 1.07 -0.83
N THR A 128 -1.05 2.35 -0.51
CA THR A 128 -0.65 3.36 -1.49
C THR A 128 -0.08 4.57 -0.76
N LEU A 129 0.81 5.33 -1.42
CA LEU A 129 1.10 6.71 -1.01
C LEU A 129 -0.04 7.61 -1.48
N ASP A 130 -0.71 8.28 -0.55
CA ASP A 130 -1.91 9.07 -0.82
C ASP A 130 -1.66 10.17 -1.86
N ASP A 131 -0.53 10.87 -1.80
CA ASP A 131 -0.17 11.88 -2.78
C ASP A 131 1.29 11.81 -3.18
N LYS A 132 1.53 11.48 -4.46
CA LYS A 132 2.87 11.30 -5.04
C LYS A 132 3.46 12.57 -5.66
N ARG A 133 2.75 13.71 -5.57
CA ARG A 133 3.23 14.98 -6.14
C ARG A 133 4.39 15.53 -5.32
N SER A 134 5.43 16.03 -5.99
CA SER A 134 6.61 16.62 -5.34
C SER A 134 6.28 17.81 -4.44
N THR A 135 5.15 18.49 -4.67
CA THR A 135 4.67 19.60 -3.82
C THR A 135 3.96 19.13 -2.55
N GLN A 136 3.77 17.83 -2.34
CA GLN A 136 3.00 17.25 -1.24
C GLN A 136 3.87 16.40 -0.29
N THR A 137 5.20 16.52 -0.37
CA THR A 137 6.17 15.70 0.37
C THR A 137 6.03 15.78 1.89
N SER A 138 5.68 16.96 2.44
CA SER A 138 5.47 17.15 3.88
C SER A 138 4.09 16.70 4.37
N THR A 139 3.20 16.37 3.45
CA THR A 139 1.78 16.19 3.72
C THR A 139 1.23 14.82 3.36
N SER A 140 1.97 14.03 2.59
CA SER A 140 1.61 12.69 2.16
C SER A 140 1.95 11.63 3.20
N ASP A 141 1.19 10.53 3.17
CA ASP A 141 1.42 9.34 3.98
C ASP A 141 1.17 8.08 3.17
N VAL A 142 1.98 7.05 3.43
CA VAL A 142 1.57 5.71 3.01
C VAL A 142 0.37 5.28 3.86
N ILE A 143 -0.74 5.01 3.18
CA ILE A 143 -1.99 4.54 3.75
C ILE A 143 -2.01 3.02 3.69
N PHE A 144 -2.29 2.39 4.82
CA PHE A 144 -2.47 0.95 4.98
C PHE A 144 -3.92 0.65 5.28
N ALA A 145 -4.67 0.13 4.31
CA ALA A 145 -6.10 -0.14 4.42
C ALA A 145 -6.41 -1.63 4.32
N TYR A 146 -7.46 -2.06 5.00
CA TYR A 146 -7.85 -3.46 5.09
C TYR A 146 -9.27 -3.63 5.63
N LEU A 147 -9.80 -4.85 5.49
CA LEU A 147 -10.98 -5.26 6.25
C LEU A 147 -10.55 -6.00 7.52
N ASN A 148 -11.28 -5.73 8.61
CA ASN A 148 -11.19 -6.48 9.86
C ASN A 148 -12.60 -6.65 10.43
N ASN A 149 -13.01 -7.89 10.67
CA ASN A 149 -14.34 -8.25 11.17
C ASN A 149 -15.51 -7.55 10.43
N GLY A 150 -15.46 -7.53 9.09
CA GLY A 150 -16.51 -6.91 8.26
C GLY A 150 -16.55 -5.38 8.29
N HIS A 151 -15.47 -4.71 8.71
CA HIS A 151 -15.36 -3.25 8.72
C HIS A 151 -14.13 -2.80 7.93
N LEU A 152 -14.24 -1.67 7.23
CA LEU A 152 -13.13 -1.04 6.54
C LEU A 152 -12.38 -0.12 7.48
N TYR A 153 -11.07 -0.35 7.57
CA TYR A 153 -10.15 0.44 8.37
C TYR A 153 -8.98 0.94 7.53
N TYR A 154 -8.31 1.96 8.06
CA TYR A 154 -6.96 2.30 7.65
C TYR A 154 -6.07 2.67 8.84
N ARG A 155 -4.76 2.57 8.59
CA ARG A 155 -3.67 3.10 9.41
C ARG A 155 -2.78 3.95 8.49
N GLN A 156 -1.98 4.84 9.05
CA GLN A 156 -1.18 5.78 8.27
C GLN A 156 0.24 5.94 8.81
N GLN A 157 1.16 6.29 7.92
CA GLN A 157 2.59 6.39 8.20
C GLN A 157 2.95 7.40 9.31
N ARG A 158 2.37 8.60 9.31
CA ARG A 158 2.64 9.63 10.36
C ARG A 158 2.36 9.17 11.78
N ASP A 159 1.40 8.27 11.95
CA ASP A 159 1.04 7.72 13.26
C ASP A 159 1.83 6.43 13.55
N ARG A 160 2.87 6.13 12.75
CA ARG A 160 3.64 4.87 12.80
C ARG A 160 2.74 3.63 12.72
N TYR A 161 1.58 3.78 12.06
CA TYR A 161 0.52 2.78 12.00
C TYR A 161 -0.02 2.32 13.37
N GLU A 162 0.22 3.06 14.46
CA GLU A 162 -0.21 2.68 15.82
C GLU A 162 -1.73 2.86 15.99
N THR A 163 -2.30 3.91 15.37
CA THR A 163 -3.73 4.22 15.45
C THR A 163 -4.51 3.60 14.29
N GLU A 164 -5.61 2.91 14.63
CA GLU A 164 -6.57 2.36 13.68
C GLU A 164 -7.77 3.29 13.51
N TYR A 165 -8.09 3.63 12.27
CA TYR A 165 -9.20 4.50 11.93
C TYR A 165 -10.25 3.72 11.15
N ARG A 166 -11.50 3.74 11.63
CA ARG A 166 -12.62 3.09 10.94
C ARG A 166 -13.21 4.02 9.90
N LEU A 167 -13.28 3.54 8.66
CA LEU A 167 -13.88 4.26 7.54
C LEU A 167 -15.35 3.88 7.33
N GLN A 168 -15.66 2.60 7.47
CA GLN A 168 -17.01 2.09 7.23
C GLN A 168 -17.30 0.86 8.10
N GLN A 169 -18.49 0.80 8.67
CA GLN A 169 -19.02 -0.38 9.37
C GLN A 169 -19.77 -1.29 8.40
N ASN A 170 -19.87 -2.57 8.76
CA ASN A 170 -20.67 -3.59 8.08
C ASN A 170 -20.52 -3.55 6.55
N VAL A 171 -19.28 -3.60 6.09
CA VAL A 171 -18.95 -3.61 4.67
C VAL A 171 -19.39 -4.95 4.10
N ASP A 172 -20.37 -4.91 3.19
CA ASP A 172 -20.84 -6.07 2.45
C ASP A 172 -19.88 -6.37 1.28
N SER A 173 -18.69 -6.86 1.62
CA SER A 173 -17.67 -7.27 0.66
C SER A 173 -16.71 -8.27 1.30
N PRO A 174 -16.23 -9.28 0.57
CA PRO A 174 -15.25 -10.23 1.09
C PRO A 174 -13.82 -9.67 1.15
N GLY A 175 -13.56 -8.43 0.71
CA GLY A 175 -12.21 -7.86 0.76
C GLY A 175 -11.98 -6.59 -0.04
N LEU A 176 -10.77 -6.05 0.07
CA LEU A 176 -10.24 -4.98 -0.76
C LEU A 176 -9.44 -5.54 -1.95
N ILE A 177 -9.72 -5.03 -3.14
CA ILE A 177 -8.92 -5.30 -4.35
C ILE A 177 -7.72 -4.35 -4.40
N LYS A 178 -7.95 -3.04 -4.24
CA LYS A 178 -6.91 -2.01 -4.36
C LYS A 178 -7.32 -0.71 -3.68
N ILE A 179 -6.32 0.10 -3.36
CA ILE A 179 -6.48 1.50 -2.98
C ILE A 179 -5.55 2.36 -3.85
N GLY A 180 -5.86 3.63 -4.01
CA GLY A 180 -5.05 4.51 -4.86
C GLY A 180 -5.74 5.81 -5.19
N MET A 181 -4.95 6.76 -5.70
CA MET A 181 -5.46 8.02 -6.21
C MET A 181 -6.21 7.81 -7.54
N ASN A 182 -7.31 8.52 -7.73
CA ASN A 182 -8.05 8.53 -8.99
C ASN A 182 -7.79 9.78 -9.82
N ARG A 183 -8.30 9.83 -11.07
CA ARG A 183 -8.10 10.96 -11.99
C ARG A 183 -8.67 12.31 -11.51
N GLN A 184 -9.50 12.32 -10.47
CA GLN A 184 -10.05 13.53 -9.85
C GLN A 184 -9.31 13.93 -8.57
N PHE A 185 -8.13 13.36 -8.33
CA PHE A 185 -7.34 13.58 -7.12
C PHE A 185 -8.13 13.25 -5.84
N ARG A 186 -8.82 12.10 -5.86
CA ARG A 186 -9.42 11.48 -4.67
C ARG A 186 -8.83 10.11 -4.41
N LEU A 187 -8.46 9.85 -3.15
CA LEU A 187 -8.12 8.51 -2.72
C LEU A 187 -9.39 7.63 -2.75
N GLN A 188 -9.29 6.48 -3.40
CA GLN A 188 -10.40 5.58 -3.62
C GLN A 188 -10.06 4.16 -3.15
N PHE A 189 -11.09 3.45 -2.70
CA PHE A 189 -11.03 2.07 -2.24
C PHE A 189 -11.88 1.22 -3.20
N LEU A 190 -11.29 0.18 -3.79
CA LEU A 190 -12.02 -0.78 -4.63
C LEU A 190 -12.25 -2.06 -3.84
N LEU A 191 -13.52 -2.34 -3.54
CA LEU A 191 -13.96 -3.55 -2.84
C LEU A 191 -14.13 -4.71 -3.82
N LYS A 192 -14.02 -5.94 -3.30
CA LYS A 192 -14.40 -7.16 -4.02
C LYS A 192 -15.92 -7.21 -4.15
N PRO A 193 -16.46 -7.50 -5.35
CA PRO A 193 -17.90 -7.68 -5.53
C PRO A 193 -18.40 -8.95 -4.84
#